data_AF-A0A1Y1UVQ8-F1
#
_entry.id   AF-A0A1Y1UVQ8-F1
#
_cell.length_a   1.000
_cell.length_b   1.000
_cell.length_c   1.000
_cell.angle_alpha   90.00
_cell.angle_beta   90.00
_cell.angle_gamma   90.00
#
_symmetry.space_group_name_H-M   'P 1'
#
loop_
_entity.id
_entity.type
_entity.pdbx_description
1 polymer ?
#
loop_
_entity_poly.entity_id
_entity_poly.type
_entity_poly.pdbx_seq_one_letter_code
_entity_poly.pdbx_strand_id
1 'polypeptide(L)'
;MHFNTNLVLSLLLSVPAALAAVNGRCSSGNGVCVSTTSCTNAGGTYVSGKCPNDPSNVKCCNKTRCVAPNGAIGSCKFTSDCTGTTYSGLCPGGSNFKCCVTAPPPGSVKKPSGTEVVNFARKYIGNPYV
;
A
#
# COMPACT_ATOMS: atom_id res chain seq x y z
N MET A 1 17.45 -42.80 53.51
CA MET A 1 16.10 -42.67 52.91
C MET A 1 16.24 -41.91 51.61
N HIS A 2 15.79 -42.53 50.52
CA HIS A 2 15.87 -42.09 49.12
C HIS A 2 14.75 -41.08 48.80
N PHE A 3 15.09 -40.00 48.07
CA PHE A 3 14.15 -39.20 47.24
C PHE A 3 14.95 -38.64 46.04
N ASN A 4 15.10 -39.42 44.97
CA ASN A 4 14.29 -39.46 43.73
C ASN A 4 14.28 -38.17 42.90
N THR A 5 15.06 -38.26 41.82
CA THR A 5 14.95 -37.54 40.55
C THR A 5 13.50 -37.28 40.15
N ASN A 6 13.18 -36.02 39.83
CA ASN A 6 12.27 -35.71 38.73
C ASN A 6 12.58 -34.31 38.20
N LEU A 7 13.38 -34.34 37.14
CA LEU A 7 13.63 -33.32 36.15
C LEU A 7 12.30 -32.65 35.74
N VAL A 8 11.98 -31.48 36.30
CA VAL A 8 10.89 -30.64 35.78
C VAL A 8 11.43 -29.93 34.53
N LEU A 9 11.51 -30.69 33.45
CA LEU A 9 11.76 -30.18 32.11
C LEU A 9 10.53 -29.36 31.71
N SER A 10 10.55 -28.08 32.05
CA SER A 10 9.57 -27.12 31.56
C SER A 10 9.79 -26.97 30.05
N LEU A 11 9.18 -27.86 29.28
CA LEU A 11 9.08 -27.76 27.84
C LEU A 11 8.19 -26.54 27.57
N LEU A 12 8.82 -25.37 27.37
CA LEU A 12 8.14 -24.28 26.68
C LEU A 12 7.80 -24.84 25.30
N LEU A 13 6.57 -25.31 25.14
CA LEU A 13 5.91 -25.39 23.85
C LEU A 13 5.90 -23.95 23.35
N SER A 14 6.97 -23.56 22.65
CA SER A 14 6.90 -22.47 21.69
C SER A 14 5.87 -22.95 20.70
N VAL A 15 4.60 -22.59 20.94
CA VAL A 15 3.55 -22.66 19.95
C VAL A 15 4.22 -22.03 18.73
N PRO A 16 4.44 -22.77 17.62
CA PRO A 16 4.83 -22.12 16.40
C PRO A 16 3.70 -21.12 16.19
N ALA A 17 4.02 -19.83 16.39
CA ALA A 17 3.17 -18.77 15.90
C ALA A 17 3.06 -19.14 14.44
N ALA A 18 1.91 -19.71 14.05
CA ALA A 18 1.58 -19.88 12.65
C ALA A 18 2.02 -18.55 12.05
N LEU A 19 2.93 -18.60 11.06
CA LEU A 19 3.37 -17.41 10.35
C LEU A 19 2.11 -16.84 9.71
N ALA A 20 1.41 -16.09 10.53
CA ALA A 20 0.18 -15.42 10.25
C ALA A 20 0.53 -14.50 9.09
N ALA A 21 -0.39 -14.37 8.15
CA ALA A 21 -0.22 -13.62 6.91
C ALA A 21 -0.10 -12.10 7.17
N VAL A 22 0.56 -11.68 8.25
CA VAL A 22 0.97 -10.31 8.51
C VAL A 22 1.83 -9.85 7.35
N ASN A 23 1.48 -8.72 6.77
CA ASN A 23 1.98 -8.18 5.50
C ASN A 23 1.53 -8.94 4.24
N GLY A 24 0.68 -9.94 4.39
CA GLY A 24 0.00 -10.67 3.32
C GLY A 24 -1.26 -9.97 2.84
N ARG A 25 -1.83 -10.51 1.75
CA ARG A 25 -3.09 -10.04 1.17
C ARG A 25 -4.25 -10.34 2.11
N CYS A 26 -5.22 -9.44 2.12
CA CYS A 26 -6.52 -9.76 2.70
C CYS A 26 -7.18 -10.93 1.96
N SER A 27 -8.04 -11.68 2.64
CA SER A 27 -8.84 -12.75 2.01
C SER A 27 -9.79 -12.23 0.91
N SER A 28 -10.08 -10.93 0.92
CA SER A 28 -10.85 -10.23 -0.10
C SER A 28 -10.50 -8.74 -0.08
N GLY A 29 -10.55 -8.10 -1.26
CA GLY A 29 -10.17 -6.70 -1.45
C GLY A 29 -8.68 -6.52 -1.78
N ASN A 30 -8.23 -5.26 -1.84
CA ASN A 30 -6.88 -4.87 -2.28
C ASN A 30 -5.95 -4.45 -1.12
N GLY A 31 -6.33 -4.77 0.12
CA GLY A 31 -5.61 -4.35 1.32
C GLY A 31 -4.51 -5.31 1.76
N VAL A 32 -3.83 -4.93 2.83
CA VAL A 32 -2.76 -5.70 3.50
C VAL A 32 -3.15 -6.01 4.94
N CYS A 33 -2.86 -7.23 5.40
CA CYS A 33 -3.06 -7.61 6.79
C CYS A 33 -1.98 -7.00 7.69
N VAL A 34 -2.33 -6.00 8.49
CA VAL A 34 -1.42 -5.35 9.45
C VAL A 34 -2.15 -5.05 10.76
N SER A 35 -1.39 -4.70 11.80
CA SER A 35 -2.01 -4.24 13.05
C SER A 35 -2.91 -3.00 12.81
N THR A 36 -4.00 -2.91 13.56
CA THR A 36 -4.90 -1.75 13.54
C THR A 36 -4.16 -0.44 13.79
N THR A 37 -3.22 -0.43 14.74
CA THR A 37 -2.36 0.73 15.02
C THR A 37 -1.51 1.13 13.81
N SER A 38 -0.83 0.17 13.16
CA SER A 38 -0.04 0.43 11.95
C SER A 38 -0.90 0.98 10.82
N CYS A 39 -2.13 0.46 10.67
CA CYS A 39 -3.07 0.94 9.67
C CYS A 39 -3.48 2.40 9.91
N THR A 40 -3.91 2.71 11.13
CA THR A 40 -4.33 4.06 11.52
C THR A 40 -3.18 5.06 11.43
N ASN A 41 -1.99 4.71 11.90
CA ASN A 41 -0.79 5.56 11.80
C ASN A 41 -0.40 5.87 10.36
N ALA A 42 -0.64 4.93 9.44
CA ALA A 42 -0.44 5.16 8.03
C ALA A 42 -1.57 5.98 7.37
N GLY A 43 -2.62 6.36 8.09
CA GLY A 43 -3.80 7.05 7.55
C GLY A 43 -4.72 6.14 6.73
N GLY A 44 -4.70 4.84 6.99
CA GLY A 44 -5.60 3.86 6.37
C GLY A 44 -6.85 3.58 7.20
N THR A 45 -7.76 2.79 6.63
CA THR A 45 -8.96 2.24 7.28
C THR A 45 -8.88 0.72 7.28
N TYR A 46 -9.44 0.04 8.29
CA TYR A 46 -9.37 -1.42 8.36
C TYR A 46 -10.73 -2.12 8.39
N VAL A 47 -10.75 -3.37 7.94
CA VAL A 47 -11.92 -4.27 7.95
C VAL A 47 -11.60 -5.53 8.75
N SER A 48 -12.46 -5.86 9.71
CA SER A 48 -12.36 -7.06 10.55
C SER A 48 -12.68 -8.35 9.76
N GLY A 49 -12.12 -9.49 10.20
CA GLY A 49 -12.46 -10.80 9.63
C GLY A 49 -11.89 -11.09 8.24
N LYS A 50 -11.01 -10.23 7.72
CA LYS A 50 -10.38 -10.36 6.40
C LYS A 50 -8.91 -10.83 6.46
N CYS A 51 -8.43 -11.12 7.66
CA CYS A 51 -7.13 -11.71 7.96
C CYS A 51 -7.37 -12.93 8.86
N PRO A 52 -7.94 -14.03 8.33
CA PRO A 52 -8.48 -15.14 9.13
C PRO A 52 -7.41 -15.96 9.86
N ASN A 53 -6.16 -15.88 9.40
CA ASN A 53 -5.03 -16.59 9.97
C ASN A 53 -4.21 -15.71 10.94
N ASP A 54 -4.68 -14.50 11.22
CA ASP A 54 -3.95 -13.49 11.98
C ASP A 54 -4.59 -13.17 13.33
N PRO A 55 -3.80 -12.65 14.30
CA PRO A 55 -4.32 -12.20 15.59
C PRO A 55 -5.46 -11.18 15.45
N SER A 56 -6.32 -11.08 16.47
CA SER A 56 -7.51 -10.20 16.45
C SER A 56 -7.20 -8.71 16.23
N ASN A 57 -5.99 -8.26 16.58
CA ASN A 57 -5.52 -6.89 16.35
C ASN A 57 -4.94 -6.66 14.94
N VAL A 58 -4.77 -7.70 14.14
CA VAL A 58 -4.40 -7.64 12.72
C VAL A 58 -5.67 -7.67 11.88
N LYS A 59 -5.83 -6.64 11.04
CA LYS A 59 -7.02 -6.47 10.21
C LYS A 59 -6.62 -6.10 8.79
N CYS A 60 -7.54 -6.25 7.85
CA CYS A 60 -7.29 -5.87 6.48
C CYS A 60 -7.25 -4.36 6.38
N CYS A 61 -6.06 -3.79 6.22
CA CYS A 61 -5.86 -2.36 6.08
C CYS A 61 -5.94 -1.96 4.61
N ASN A 62 -6.79 -0.98 4.34
CA ASN A 62 -6.93 -0.35 3.05
C ASN A 62 -6.46 1.11 3.12
N LYS A 63 -5.55 1.48 2.23
CA LYS A 63 -5.09 2.87 2.06
C LYS A 63 -5.13 3.19 0.57
N THR A 64 -6.25 3.76 0.14
CA THR A 64 -6.55 4.01 -1.28
C THR A 64 -5.74 5.18 -1.85
N ARG A 65 -5.16 6.03 -0.98
CA ARG A 65 -4.40 7.22 -1.37
C ARG A 65 -3.03 7.24 -0.72
N CYS A 66 -2.00 7.48 -1.52
CA CYS A 66 -0.65 7.82 -1.09
C CYS A 66 -0.11 8.94 -1.99
N VAL A 67 0.82 9.74 -1.46
CA VAL A 67 1.48 10.83 -2.20
C VAL A 67 2.96 10.51 -2.29
N ALA A 68 3.45 10.31 -3.50
CA ALA A 68 4.85 10.02 -3.79
C ALA A 68 5.73 11.27 -3.60
N PRO A 69 7.07 11.12 -3.44
CA PRO A 69 7.97 12.25 -3.19
C PRO A 69 7.96 13.31 -4.32
N ASN A 70 7.60 12.90 -5.53
CA ASN A 70 7.42 13.80 -6.68
C ASN A 70 6.03 14.46 -6.74
N GLY A 71 5.23 14.36 -5.68
CA GLY A 71 3.88 14.89 -5.59
C GLY A 71 2.81 14.05 -6.30
N ALA A 72 3.18 12.95 -6.95
CA ALA A 72 2.22 12.11 -7.66
C ALA A 72 1.28 11.39 -6.70
N ILE A 73 0.01 11.35 -7.06
CA ILE A 73 -1.02 10.64 -6.29
C ILE A 73 -1.09 9.21 -6.78
N GLY A 74 -0.98 8.27 -5.86
CA GLY A 74 -1.11 6.84 -6.11
C GLY A 74 -2.06 6.15 -5.13
N SER A 75 -2.08 4.83 -5.23
CA SER A 75 -2.82 3.96 -4.32
C SER A 75 -1.92 2.85 -3.80
N CYS A 76 -2.10 2.47 -2.52
CA CYS A 76 -1.38 1.35 -1.97
C CYS A 76 -1.88 0.03 -2.54
N LYS A 77 -0.97 -0.78 -3.06
CA LYS A 77 -1.27 -2.10 -3.63
C LYS A 77 -0.02 -2.98 -3.57
N PHE A 78 -0.21 -4.28 -3.79
CA PHE A 78 0.92 -5.18 -3.92
C PHE A 78 1.74 -4.83 -5.16
N THR A 79 3.06 -4.94 -5.06
CA THR A 79 3.99 -4.65 -6.16
C THR A 79 3.65 -5.45 -7.42
N SER A 80 3.20 -6.69 -7.27
CA SER A 80 2.76 -7.54 -8.39
C SER A 80 1.54 -6.98 -9.14
N ASP A 81 0.72 -6.16 -8.49
CA ASP A 81 -0.51 -5.59 -9.05
C ASP A 81 -0.31 -4.15 -9.52
N CYS A 82 0.93 -3.64 -9.40
CA CYS A 82 1.27 -2.30 -9.83
C CYS A 82 1.78 -2.31 -11.27
N THR A 83 1.03 -1.65 -12.15
CA THR A 83 1.41 -1.42 -13.54
C THR A 83 2.21 -0.13 -13.74
N GLY A 84 2.49 0.62 -12.66
CA GLY A 84 3.15 1.92 -12.68
C GLY A 84 4.41 1.97 -11.83
N THR A 85 4.82 3.18 -11.42
CA THR A 85 5.99 3.36 -10.55
C THR A 85 5.63 3.08 -9.10
N THR A 86 6.50 2.33 -8.40
CA THR A 86 6.31 2.03 -6.98
C THR A 86 7.19 2.88 -6.08
N TYR A 87 6.64 3.29 -4.94
CA TYR A 87 7.33 4.06 -3.91
C TYR A 87 7.18 3.36 -2.56
N SER A 88 8.31 3.05 -1.92
CA SER A 88 8.36 2.36 -0.61
C SER A 88 8.06 3.32 0.55
N GLY A 89 7.64 2.78 1.71
CA GLY A 89 7.48 3.54 2.95
C GLY A 89 6.25 4.45 3.05
N LEU A 90 5.44 4.52 1.99
CA LEU A 90 4.24 5.37 1.93
C LEU A 90 2.94 4.61 2.24
N CYS A 91 3.03 3.29 2.34
CA CYS A 91 1.91 2.39 2.57
C CYS A 91 2.21 1.52 3.79
N PRO A 92 1.18 1.11 4.55
CA PRO A 92 1.38 0.23 5.70
C PRO A 92 1.87 -1.15 5.25
N GLY A 93 2.45 -1.88 6.19
CA GLY A 93 2.84 -3.27 5.97
C GLY A 93 4.25 -3.45 5.42
N GLY A 94 4.45 -4.55 4.70
CA GLY A 94 5.77 -5.04 4.31
C GLY A 94 6.29 -4.42 3.02
N SER A 95 7.48 -4.86 2.62
CA SER A 95 8.21 -4.37 1.44
C SER A 95 7.44 -4.56 0.11
N ASN A 96 6.46 -5.46 0.06
CA ASN A 96 5.71 -5.77 -1.15
C ASN A 96 4.38 -5.00 -1.28
N PHE A 97 3.96 -4.22 -0.28
CA PHE A 97 2.77 -3.38 -0.36
C PHE A 97 3.18 -1.91 -0.45
N LYS A 98 3.20 -1.37 -1.67
CA LYS A 98 3.83 -0.09 -1.99
C LYS A 98 2.82 0.90 -2.55
N CYS A 99 3.19 2.18 -2.53
CA CYS A 99 2.44 3.21 -3.22
C CYS A 99 2.66 3.06 -4.71
N CYS A 100 1.62 2.72 -5.45
CA CYS A 100 1.66 2.59 -6.90
C CYS A 100 1.07 3.82 -7.55
N VAL A 101 1.87 4.47 -8.38
CA VAL A 101 1.50 5.66 -9.15
C VAL A 101 1.40 5.26 -10.62
N THR A 102 0.18 5.28 -11.16
CA THR A 102 -0.10 4.97 -12.57
C THR A 102 -0.30 6.22 -13.43
N ALA A 103 -0.55 7.37 -12.80
CA ALA A 103 -0.68 8.65 -13.48
C ALA A 103 0.60 9.50 -13.28
N PRO A 104 1.03 10.28 -14.28
CA PRO A 104 2.07 11.26 -14.08
C PRO A 104 1.67 12.26 -12.97
N PRO A 105 2.64 12.85 -12.25
CA PRO A 105 2.34 13.77 -11.15
C PRO A 105 1.34 14.87 -11.54
N PRO A 106 0.47 15.33 -10.62
CA PRO A 106 -0.34 16.53 -10.83
C PRO A 106 0.57 17.69 -11.23
N GLY A 107 0.40 18.22 -12.44
CA GLY A 107 1.26 19.27 -13.01
C GLY A 107 2.33 18.80 -13.99
N SER A 108 2.48 17.49 -14.21
CA SER A 108 3.33 16.91 -15.26
C SER A 108 2.66 16.85 -16.64
N VAL A 109 1.43 17.39 -16.78
CA VAL A 109 0.92 17.73 -18.10
C VAL A 109 1.91 18.73 -18.69
N LYS A 110 2.58 18.35 -19.78
CA LYS A 110 3.46 19.24 -20.52
C LYS A 110 2.65 20.49 -20.86
N LYS A 111 2.93 21.59 -20.16
CA LYS A 111 2.36 22.89 -20.53
C LYS A 111 2.81 23.16 -21.97
N PRO A 112 1.91 23.55 -22.88
CA PRO A 112 2.33 23.92 -24.22
C PRO A 112 3.34 25.06 -24.11
N SER A 113 4.45 24.96 -24.83
CA SER A 113 5.38 26.07 -24.99
C SER A 113 4.67 27.26 -25.65
N GLY A 114 5.19 28.47 -25.44
CA GLY A 114 4.66 29.66 -26.12
C GLY A 114 4.58 29.48 -27.64
N THR A 115 5.57 28.79 -28.23
CA THR A 115 5.58 28.43 -29.65
C THR A 115 4.45 27.48 -30.04
N GLU A 116 4.15 26.46 -29.22
CA GLU A 116 3.02 25.55 -29.45
C GLU A 116 1.68 26.31 -29.41
N VAL A 117 1.52 27.24 -28.47
CA VAL A 117 0.32 28.08 -28.36
C VAL A 117 0.16 28.98 -29.59
N VAL A 118 1.23 29.67 -30.00
CA VAL A 118 1.20 30.55 -31.18
C VAL A 118 0.93 29.75 -32.46
N ASN A 119 1.56 28.59 -32.63
CA ASN A 119 1.34 27.74 -33.79
C ASN A 119 -0.10 27.20 -33.86
N PHE A 120 -0.70 26.89 -32.72
CA PHE A 120 -2.12 26.53 -32.64
C PHE A 120 -3.01 27.71 -33.02
N ALA A 121 -2.77 28.89 -32.45
CA ALA A 121 -3.55 30.10 -32.74
C ALA A 121 -3.49 30.51 -34.22
N ARG A 122 -2.33 30.35 -34.89
CA ARG A 122 -2.19 30.66 -36.33
C ARG A 122 -3.12 29.84 -37.23
N LYS A 123 -3.59 28.66 -36.81
CA LYS A 123 -4.53 27.84 -37.59
C LYS A 123 -5.90 28.51 -37.79
N TYR A 124 -6.21 29.51 -36.98
CA TYR A 124 -7.50 30.19 -36.97
C TYR A 124 -7.43 31.60 -37.59
N ILE A 125 -6.24 32.06 -38.00
CA ILE A 125 -6.09 33.36 -38.67
C ILE A 125 -6.77 33.29 -40.04
N GLY A 126 -7.74 34.17 -40.27
CA GLY A 126 -8.45 34.28 -41.55
C GLY A 126 -9.59 33.27 -41.75
N ASN A 127 -9.92 32.46 -40.73
CA ASN A 127 -11.12 31.62 -40.77
C ASN A 127 -12.21 32.23 -39.87
N PRO A 128 -13.27 32.84 -40.42
CA PRO A 128 -14.30 33.50 -39.63
C PRO A 128 -15.33 32.54 -38.99
N TYR A 129 -15.22 31.23 -39.22
CA TYR A 129 -16.21 30.23 -38.77
C TYR A 129 -15.66 29.21 -37.76
N VAL A 130 -14.71 29.64 -36.94
CA VAL A 130 -14.11 28.88 -35.82
C VAL A 130 -14.26 29.63 -34.52
#